data_AF-R7VB23-F1
#
_entry.id   AF-R7VB23-F1
#
_cell.length_a   1.000
_cell.length_b   1.000
_cell.length_c   1.000
_cell.angle_alpha   90.00
_cell.angle_beta   90.00
_cell.angle_gamma   90.00
#
_symmetry.space_group_name_H-M   'P 1'
#
loop_
_entity.id
_entity.type
_entity.pdbx_description
1 polymer ?
#
loop_
_entity_poly.entity_id
_entity_poly.type
_entity_poly.pdbx_seq_one_letter_code
_entity_poly.pdbx_strand_id
1 'polypeptide(L)'
;MTSLYVISLCPDHLPIYTDGSKSETRVACVATANRLLIQVRLPDSASIFSAELLAIYEVLTLLECAAPQKYTILYNRGFDLVILWCPSHIGVVGNERADLLAKEALSFTACDVRIPAFDFNSVAYSFYRDKWQALWSLEQNNKLHSVQPIIKKLTNSSREDRRKEIVLARARIGHTHLTHGYLLRRELPPFCVHCQCPLTVKHILIECVDFYLHRQRYFDVLSIKRLFEEVAP
;
A
#
# COMPACT_ATOMS: atom_id res chain seq x y z
N MET A 1 11.10 -7.58 2.02
CA MET A 1 10.63 -7.90 3.38
C MET A 1 11.05 -9.34 3.58
N THR A 2 12.25 -9.53 4.15
CA THR A 2 12.53 -9.81 5.57
C THR A 2 12.18 -11.24 5.97
N SER A 3 13.10 -12.15 5.65
CA SER A 3 13.16 -13.53 6.13
C SER A 3 13.45 -13.55 7.65
N LEU A 4 12.63 -14.25 8.42
CA LEU A 4 12.92 -14.63 9.81
C LEU A 4 13.59 -16.02 9.82
N TYR A 5 14.47 -16.30 10.78
CA TYR A 5 15.03 -17.64 10.94
C TYR A 5 14.93 -18.15 12.35
N VAL A 6 14.80 -19.46 12.46
CA VAL A 6 14.67 -20.16 13.73
C VAL A 6 15.93 -21.03 13.90
N ILE A 7 16.84 -20.62 14.77
CA ILE A 7 17.94 -21.49 15.21
C ILE A 7 17.46 -22.26 16.44
N SER A 8 17.14 -23.53 16.27
CA SER A 8 17.07 -24.45 17.40
C SER A 8 18.50 -24.87 17.74
N LEU A 9 19.04 -24.39 18.87
CA LEU A 9 20.30 -24.91 19.42
C LEU A 9 19.97 -26.25 20.10
N CYS A 10 19.81 -27.27 19.28
CA CYS A 10 20.11 -28.65 19.65
C CYS A 10 21.64 -28.76 19.78
N PRO A 11 22.23 -29.76 20.48
CA PRO A 11 23.67 -29.85 20.72
C PRO A 11 24.56 -29.86 19.46
N ASP A 12 23.97 -30.02 18.27
CA ASP A 12 24.63 -30.03 16.95
C ASP A 12 24.45 -28.75 16.10
N HIS A 13 23.86 -27.66 16.63
CA HIS A 13 23.71 -26.36 15.95
C HIS A 13 23.11 -26.43 14.52
N LEU A 14 21.95 -27.06 14.33
CA LEU A 14 21.32 -27.13 13.00
C LEU A 14 20.43 -25.89 12.73
N PRO A 15 20.84 -24.94 11.85
CA PRO A 15 20.01 -23.79 11.53
C PRO A 15 18.81 -24.21 10.67
N ILE A 16 17.61 -23.76 11.05
CA ILE A 16 16.39 -23.91 10.24
C ILE A 16 16.06 -22.54 9.65
N TYR A 17 15.98 -22.52 8.32
CA TYR A 17 15.70 -21.32 7.57
C TYR A 17 14.22 -21.28 7.19
N THR A 18 13.50 -20.26 7.65
CA THR A 18 12.11 -19.99 7.28
C THR A 18 12.03 -18.81 6.33
N ASP A 19 11.04 -18.80 5.44
CA ASP A 19 10.76 -17.62 4.61
C ASP A 19 9.31 -17.62 4.11
N GLY A 20 8.75 -16.43 3.92
CA GLY A 20 7.46 -16.20 3.28
C GLY A 20 7.65 -15.57 1.89
N SER A 21 6.83 -16.00 0.93
CA SER A 21 6.78 -15.39 -0.40
C SER A 21 5.36 -14.96 -0.74
N LYS A 22 5.22 -13.75 -1.28
CA LYS A 22 3.95 -13.20 -1.74
C LYS A 22 4.11 -12.56 -3.12
N SER A 23 3.36 -13.05 -4.10
CA SER A 23 3.14 -12.39 -5.39
C SER A 23 1.88 -11.54 -5.34
N GLU A 24 1.46 -10.97 -6.48
CA GLU A 24 0.22 -10.18 -6.56
C GLU A 24 -1.02 -10.96 -6.14
N THR A 25 -1.03 -12.29 -6.36
CA THR A 25 -2.20 -13.14 -6.16
C THR A 25 -1.93 -14.39 -5.33
N ARG A 26 -0.67 -14.71 -5.04
CA ARG A 26 -0.28 -15.98 -4.43
C ARG A 26 0.61 -15.77 -3.23
N VAL A 27 0.49 -16.68 -2.26
CA VAL A 27 1.21 -16.62 -0.99
C VAL A 27 1.66 -18.01 -0.62
N ALA A 28 2.93 -18.16 -0.25
CA ALA A 28 3.51 -19.42 0.17
C ALA A 28 4.54 -19.20 1.27
N CYS A 29 4.87 -20.24 2.00
CA CYS A 29 5.91 -20.22 3.01
C CYS A 29 6.76 -21.50 2.95
N VAL A 30 7.96 -21.40 3.52
CA VAL A 30 8.89 -22.53 3.60
C VAL A 30 9.56 -22.59 4.97
N ALA A 31 9.93 -23.80 5.37
CA ALA A 31 10.97 -24.04 6.37
C ALA A 31 11.95 -25.09 5.86
N THR A 32 13.25 -24.85 5.94
CA THR A 32 14.26 -25.78 5.43
C THR A 32 15.52 -25.85 6.29
N ALA A 33 16.05 -27.06 6.43
CA ALA A 33 17.38 -27.37 6.99
C ALA A 33 17.91 -28.63 6.28
N ASN A 34 19.16 -29.05 6.54
CA ASN A 34 19.86 -30.16 5.85
C ASN A 34 18.97 -31.31 5.32
N ARG A 35 18.08 -31.86 6.16
CA ARG A 35 17.11 -32.93 5.80
C ARG A 35 15.64 -32.52 5.97
N LEU A 36 15.37 -31.28 6.36
CA LEU A 36 14.04 -30.75 6.59
C LEU A 36 13.61 -29.90 5.41
N LEU A 37 12.42 -30.16 4.88
CA LEU A 37 11.77 -29.32 3.88
C LEU A 37 10.27 -29.31 4.12
N ILE A 38 9.74 -28.14 4.45
CA ILE A 38 8.32 -27.85 4.51
C ILE A 38 8.06 -26.76 3.48
N GLN A 39 7.15 -26.99 2.55
CA GLN A 39 6.69 -26.00 1.58
C GLN A 39 5.17 -26.00 1.59
N VAL A 40 4.58 -24.86 1.87
CA VAL A 40 3.12 -24.73 1.98
C VAL A 40 2.66 -23.56 1.13
N ARG A 41 1.66 -23.82 0.29
CA ARG A 41 0.93 -22.77 -0.43
C ARG A 41 -0.27 -22.35 0.41
N LEU A 42 -0.25 -21.12 0.93
CA LEU A 42 -1.36 -20.55 1.69
C LEU A 42 -2.52 -20.13 0.76
N PRO A 43 -3.71 -19.80 1.28
CA PRO A 43 -4.75 -19.13 0.49
C PRO A 43 -4.28 -17.81 -0.14
N ASP A 44 -4.84 -17.43 -1.28
CA ASP A 44 -4.46 -16.22 -2.05
C ASP A 44 -4.65 -14.92 -1.29
N SER A 45 -5.61 -14.91 -0.36
CA SER A 45 -5.89 -13.78 0.52
C SER A 45 -4.86 -13.60 1.64
N ALA A 46 -3.99 -14.59 1.89
CA ALA A 46 -3.05 -14.53 3.01
C ALA A 46 -2.10 -13.32 2.93
N SER A 47 -1.67 -12.82 4.07
CA SER A 47 -0.62 -11.80 4.15
C SER A 47 0.76 -12.45 4.15
N ILE A 48 1.78 -11.64 3.82
CA ILE A 48 3.18 -12.07 3.99
C ILE A 48 3.46 -12.43 5.46
N PHE A 49 2.83 -11.73 6.41
CA PHE A 49 2.96 -12.00 7.83
C PHE A 49 2.39 -13.38 8.22
N SER A 50 1.25 -13.76 7.65
CA SER A 50 0.69 -15.11 7.85
C SER A 50 1.58 -16.20 7.28
N ALA A 51 2.26 -15.94 6.15
CA ALA A 51 3.24 -16.87 5.59
C ALA A 51 4.45 -17.06 6.51
N GLU A 52 5.06 -15.96 6.97
CA GLU A 52 6.19 -16.00 7.91
C GLU A 52 5.82 -16.71 9.23
N LEU A 53 4.65 -16.38 9.79
CA LEU A 53 4.17 -16.98 11.03
C LEU A 53 3.90 -18.48 10.87
N LEU A 54 3.30 -18.89 9.75
CA LEU A 54 3.01 -20.28 9.48
C LEU A 54 4.31 -21.09 9.32
N ALA A 55 5.31 -20.56 8.62
CA ALA A 55 6.62 -21.21 8.52
C ALA A 55 7.24 -21.49 9.89
N ILE A 56 7.20 -20.51 10.80
CA ILE A 56 7.69 -20.68 12.18
C ILE A 56 6.84 -21.70 12.94
N TYR A 57 5.52 -21.62 12.82
CA TYR A 57 4.59 -22.54 13.49
C TYR A 57 4.81 -24.00 13.09
N GLU A 58 5.02 -24.27 11.80
CA GLU A 58 5.32 -25.62 11.30
C GLU A 58 6.65 -26.16 11.87
N VAL A 59 7.67 -25.31 11.96
CA VAL A 59 8.95 -25.68 12.60
C VAL A 59 8.75 -26.05 14.06
N LEU A 60 8.02 -25.21 14.82
CA LEU A 60 7.76 -25.46 16.23
C LEU A 60 6.95 -26.75 16.44
N THR A 61 5.94 -26.98 15.60
CA THR A 61 5.11 -28.20 15.63
C THR A 61 5.94 -29.46 15.37
N LEU A 62 6.87 -29.41 14.41
CA LEU A 62 7.78 -30.54 14.14
C LEU A 62 8.73 -30.80 15.31
N LEU A 63 9.27 -29.75 15.93
CA LEU A 63 10.14 -29.88 17.10
C LEU A 63 9.40 -30.47 18.30
N GLU A 64 8.11 -30.14 18.48
CA GLU A 64 7.25 -30.76 19.50
C GLU A 64 7.01 -32.26 19.21
N CYS A 65 6.72 -32.62 17.96
CA CYS A 65 6.46 -34.01 17.56
C CYS A 65 7.69 -34.93 17.66
N ALA A 66 8.90 -34.40 17.42
CA ALA A 66 10.14 -35.18 17.47
C ALA A 66 10.55 -35.62 18.90
N ALA A 67 9.96 -35.05 19.95
CA ALA A 67 10.25 -35.39 21.35
C ALA A 67 8.95 -35.59 22.17
N PRO A 68 8.24 -36.73 22.00
CA PRO A 68 6.84 -36.89 22.40
C PRO A 68 6.58 -37.12 23.91
N GLN A 69 7.33 -36.50 24.83
CA GLN A 69 6.99 -36.52 26.26
C GLN A 69 6.46 -35.19 26.80
N LYS A 70 5.13 -35.14 26.95
CA LYS A 70 4.36 -34.50 28.03
C LYS A 70 4.47 -32.98 28.21
N TYR A 71 3.75 -32.20 27.39
CA TYR A 71 3.17 -30.88 27.69
C TYR A 71 3.90 -29.99 28.73
N THR A 72 4.63 -28.96 28.29
CA THR A 72 4.77 -27.64 28.95
C THR A 72 5.60 -26.74 28.04
N ILE A 73 4.99 -25.62 27.66
CA ILE A 73 5.52 -24.37 27.05
C ILE A 73 7.05 -24.25 27.14
N LEU A 74 7.71 -24.37 25.98
CA LEU A 74 8.97 -23.78 25.45
C LEU A 74 10.15 -23.33 26.35
N TYR A 75 10.15 -23.53 27.68
CA TYR A 75 11.17 -22.98 28.57
C TYR A 75 12.00 -24.01 29.33
N ASN A 76 11.81 -25.33 29.14
CA ASN A 76 12.47 -26.28 30.05
C ASN A 76 12.76 -27.68 29.47
N ARG A 77 13.37 -27.76 28.29
CA ARG A 77 13.65 -29.07 27.64
C ARG A 77 15.01 -29.23 26.97
N GLY A 78 16.00 -28.40 27.32
CA GLY A 78 17.37 -28.56 26.82
C GLY A 78 17.54 -28.33 25.31
N PHE A 79 16.54 -27.69 24.67
CA PHE A 79 16.70 -27.06 23.36
C PHE A 79 16.72 -25.55 23.60
N ASP A 80 17.83 -24.90 23.32
CA ASP A 80 17.91 -23.45 23.39
C ASP A 80 17.38 -22.88 22.06
N LEU A 81 16.11 -22.48 22.03
CA LEU A 81 15.51 -21.88 20.84
C LEU A 81 15.93 -20.41 20.73
N VAL A 82 16.65 -20.07 19.67
CA VAL A 82 17.07 -18.71 19.36
C VAL A 82 16.48 -18.31 18.01
N ILE A 83 15.53 -17.38 18.03
CA ILE A 83 14.99 -16.79 16.80
C ILE A 83 15.91 -15.63 16.41
N LEU A 84 16.48 -15.70 15.21
CA LEU A 84 17.37 -14.68 14.68
C LEU A 84 16.78 -14.08 13.42
N TRP A 85 16.94 -12.77 13.31
CA TRP A 85 16.69 -12.08 12.05
C TRP A 85 17.98 -12.07 11.22
N CYS A 86 17.88 -12.39 9.92
CA CYS A 86 18.98 -12.16 8.98
C CYS A 86 18.46 -11.50 7.70
N PRO A 87 19.18 -10.49 7.18
CA PRO A 87 18.76 -9.74 6.01
C PRO A 87 18.72 -10.62 4.75
N SER A 88 17.79 -10.31 3.86
CA SER A 88 17.69 -10.96 2.54
C SER A 88 18.82 -10.51 1.61
N HIS A 89 19.26 -11.41 0.72
CA HIS A 89 20.21 -11.14 -0.37
C HIS A 89 21.64 -10.73 0.05
N ILE A 90 22.12 -11.27 1.17
CA ILE A 90 23.50 -11.04 1.64
C ILE A 90 24.44 -12.25 1.46
N GLY A 91 24.08 -13.25 0.65
CA GLY A 91 24.94 -14.41 0.40
C GLY A 91 24.83 -15.55 1.42
N VAL A 92 23.87 -15.51 2.35
CA VAL A 92 23.65 -16.61 3.29
C VAL A 92 22.93 -17.74 2.55
N VAL A 93 23.67 -18.80 2.23
CA VAL A 93 23.19 -19.93 1.39
C VAL A 93 21.85 -20.52 1.86
N GLY A 94 21.66 -20.66 3.17
CA GLY A 94 20.39 -21.14 3.74
C GLY A 94 19.22 -20.17 3.54
N ASN A 95 19.48 -18.86 3.57
CA ASN A 95 18.48 -17.84 3.22
C ASN A 95 18.05 -17.96 1.79
N GLU A 96 19.03 -17.97 0.90
CA GLU A 96 18.80 -17.88 -0.53
C GLU A 96 18.07 -19.13 -1.01
N ARG A 97 18.39 -20.27 -0.40
CA ARG A 97 17.63 -21.50 -0.57
C ARG A 97 16.19 -21.36 -0.07
N ALA A 98 15.94 -20.79 1.11
CA ALA A 98 14.59 -20.58 1.61
C ALA A 98 13.78 -19.63 0.69
N ASP A 99 14.33 -18.49 0.30
CA ASP A 99 13.70 -17.55 -0.64
C ASP A 99 13.37 -18.19 -1.99
N LEU A 100 14.28 -18.98 -2.54
CA LEU A 100 14.04 -19.73 -3.79
C LEU A 100 12.90 -20.74 -3.62
N LEU A 101 12.92 -21.54 -2.54
CA LEU A 101 11.91 -22.56 -2.29
C LEU A 101 10.53 -21.96 -1.94
N ALA A 102 10.49 -20.81 -1.27
CA ALA A 102 9.25 -20.08 -0.99
C ALA A 102 8.62 -19.57 -2.29
N LYS A 103 9.44 -19.06 -3.23
CA LYS A 103 8.97 -18.67 -4.57
C LYS A 103 8.48 -19.87 -5.39
N GLU A 104 9.17 -21.00 -5.31
CA GLU A 104 8.75 -22.25 -5.97
C GLU A 104 7.39 -22.73 -5.43
N ALA A 105 7.20 -22.67 -4.11
CA ALA A 105 5.97 -23.10 -3.44
C ALA A 105 4.72 -22.27 -3.84
N LEU A 106 4.88 -21.08 -4.44
CA LEU A 106 3.76 -20.32 -5.02
C LEU A 106 3.04 -21.07 -6.15
N SER A 107 3.72 -22.03 -6.78
CA SER A 107 3.17 -22.85 -7.87
C SER A 107 2.35 -24.04 -7.37
N PHE A 108 2.42 -24.37 -6.08
CA PHE A 108 1.73 -25.53 -5.52
C PHE A 108 0.23 -25.28 -5.35
N THR A 109 -0.52 -26.35 -5.07
CA THR A 109 -1.95 -26.28 -4.73
C THR A 109 -2.14 -25.67 -3.34
N ALA A 110 -3.05 -24.70 -3.23
CA ALA A 110 -3.33 -24.03 -1.96
C ALA A 110 -3.89 -24.98 -0.91
N CYS A 111 -3.36 -24.89 0.31
CA CYS A 111 -3.87 -25.59 1.48
C CYS A 111 -5.07 -24.86 2.07
N ASP A 112 -5.96 -25.62 2.71
CA ASP A 112 -7.08 -25.07 3.48
C ASP A 112 -6.65 -24.76 4.92
N VAL A 113 -5.90 -23.66 5.08
CA VAL A 113 -5.47 -23.16 6.39
C VAL A 113 -6.30 -21.95 6.77
N ARG A 114 -6.76 -21.89 8.02
CA ARG A 114 -7.43 -20.72 8.56
C ARG A 114 -6.46 -19.56 8.68
N ILE A 115 -6.75 -18.47 8.00
CA ILE A 115 -6.00 -17.22 8.09
C ILE A 115 -6.76 -16.17 8.90
N PRO A 116 -6.07 -15.20 9.53
CA PRO A 116 -6.71 -14.11 10.25
C PRO A 116 -7.66 -13.32 9.35
N ALA A 117 -8.79 -12.84 9.91
CA ALA A 117 -9.75 -12.02 9.15
C ALA A 117 -9.11 -10.74 8.56
N PHE A 118 -8.09 -10.19 9.22
CA PHE A 118 -7.37 -9.01 8.76
C PHE A 118 -6.67 -9.21 7.40
N ASP A 119 -6.31 -10.44 7.03
CA ASP A 119 -5.68 -10.73 5.74
C ASP A 119 -6.62 -10.42 4.55
N PHE A 120 -7.93 -10.49 4.77
CA PHE A 120 -8.93 -10.12 3.76
C PHE A 120 -9.07 -8.60 3.58
N ASN A 121 -8.49 -7.76 4.45
CA ASN A 121 -8.63 -6.32 4.35
C ASN A 121 -8.06 -5.77 3.05
N SER A 122 -6.93 -6.31 2.55
CA SER A 122 -6.37 -5.83 1.28
C SER A 122 -7.33 -6.05 0.11
N VAL A 123 -8.02 -7.20 0.10
CA VAL A 123 -9.03 -7.55 -0.92
C VAL A 123 -10.28 -6.68 -0.76
N ALA A 124 -10.72 -6.46 0.48
CA ALA A 124 -11.86 -5.57 0.74
C ALA A 124 -11.54 -4.13 0.30
N TYR A 125 -10.35 -3.61 0.64
CA TYR A 125 -9.94 -2.26 0.27
C TYR A 125 -9.75 -2.09 -1.23
N SER A 126 -9.24 -3.09 -1.96
CA SER A 126 -9.17 -3.00 -3.42
C SER A 126 -10.57 -2.95 -4.02
N PHE A 127 -11.48 -3.82 -3.60
CA PHE A 127 -12.87 -3.82 -4.05
C PHE A 127 -13.59 -2.49 -3.79
N TYR A 128 -13.47 -1.94 -2.58
CA TYR A 128 -14.08 -0.64 -2.26
C TYR A 128 -13.44 0.52 -3.04
N ARG A 129 -12.12 0.48 -3.25
CA ARG A 129 -11.42 1.47 -4.07
C ARG A 129 -11.91 1.43 -5.52
N ASP A 130 -12.06 0.25 -6.10
CA ASP A 130 -12.50 0.08 -7.48
C ASP A 130 -13.94 0.55 -7.66
N LYS A 131 -14.82 0.18 -6.71
CA LYS A 131 -16.20 0.72 -6.67
C LYS A 131 -16.23 2.23 -6.52
N TRP A 132 -15.42 2.78 -5.62
CA TRP A 132 -15.35 4.22 -5.42
C TRP A 132 -14.84 4.92 -6.68
N GLN A 133 -13.83 4.38 -7.35
CA GLN A 133 -13.33 4.90 -8.61
C GLN A 133 -14.39 4.83 -9.70
N ALA A 134 -15.17 3.75 -9.80
CA ALA A 134 -16.26 3.63 -10.77
C ALA A 134 -17.33 4.71 -10.55
N LEU A 135 -17.77 4.93 -9.30
CA LEU A 135 -18.70 6.00 -8.96
C LEU A 135 -18.11 7.37 -9.24
N TRP A 136 -16.83 7.58 -8.90
CA TRP A 136 -16.13 8.84 -9.12
C TRP A 136 -15.99 9.19 -10.59
N SER A 137 -15.74 8.21 -11.46
CA SER A 137 -15.66 8.41 -12.90
C SER A 137 -17.00 8.82 -13.53
N LEU A 138 -18.14 8.62 -12.84
CA LEU A 138 -19.45 9.09 -13.30
C LEU A 138 -19.70 10.57 -12.97
N GLU A 139 -18.95 11.15 -12.04
CA GLU A 139 -19.12 12.53 -11.56
C GLU A 139 -18.53 13.57 -12.52
N GLN A 140 -19.24 13.83 -13.63
CA GLN A 140 -18.78 14.75 -14.68
C GLN A 140 -18.82 16.23 -14.27
N ASN A 141 -19.69 16.60 -13.34
CA ASN A 141 -19.91 17.99 -12.92
C ASN A 141 -19.13 18.40 -11.67
N ASN A 142 -18.25 17.54 -11.16
CA ASN A 142 -17.49 17.82 -9.96
C ASN A 142 -16.19 18.58 -10.29
N LYS A 143 -15.99 19.75 -9.65
CA LYS A 143 -14.80 20.60 -9.83
C LYS A 143 -13.51 19.86 -9.49
N LEU A 144 -13.54 19.04 -8.44
CA LEU A 144 -12.37 18.25 -8.02
C LEU A 144 -12.07 17.10 -8.99
N HIS A 145 -13.09 16.51 -9.63
CA HIS A 145 -12.88 15.44 -10.61
C HIS A 145 -12.03 15.91 -11.81
N SER A 146 -12.19 17.17 -12.23
CA SER A 146 -11.36 17.79 -13.28
C SER A 146 -9.87 17.89 -12.90
N VAL A 147 -9.57 17.98 -11.60
CA VAL A 147 -8.20 18.04 -11.07
C VAL A 147 -7.67 16.64 -10.79
N GLN A 148 -8.53 15.76 -10.25
CA GLN A 148 -8.16 14.43 -9.80
C GLN A 148 -9.20 13.40 -10.26
N PRO A 149 -9.08 12.91 -11.50
CA PRO A 149 -9.98 11.88 -12.01
C PRO A 149 -9.68 10.49 -11.41
N ILE A 150 -8.45 10.26 -10.94
CA ILE A 150 -8.03 8.98 -10.35
C ILE A 150 -7.90 9.15 -8.83
N ILE A 151 -8.56 8.28 -8.07
CA ILE A 151 -8.52 8.24 -6.62
C ILE A 151 -7.18 7.67 -6.17
N LYS A 152 -6.26 8.59 -5.89
CA LYS A 152 -4.94 8.30 -5.33
C LYS A 152 -4.58 9.39 -4.32
N LYS A 153 -3.51 9.14 -3.56
CA LYS A 153 -2.93 10.19 -2.70
C LYS A 153 -2.51 11.36 -3.59
N LEU A 154 -2.98 12.57 -3.28
CA LEU A 154 -2.58 13.75 -4.06
C LEU A 154 -1.11 14.06 -3.79
N THR A 155 -0.32 14.01 -4.86
CA THR A 155 1.03 14.55 -4.88
C THR A 155 0.98 16.06 -4.58
N ASN A 156 2.04 16.59 -3.96
CA ASN A 156 2.23 18.02 -3.73
C ASN A 156 1.18 18.71 -2.82
N SER A 157 0.51 17.94 -1.95
CA SER A 157 -0.50 18.46 -1.01
C SER A 157 0.08 18.93 0.31
N SER A 158 1.18 18.30 0.75
CA SER A 158 1.86 18.67 1.99
C SER A 158 2.67 19.95 1.77
N ARG A 159 2.56 20.90 2.69
CA ARG A 159 3.35 22.14 2.70
C ARG A 159 3.90 22.39 4.09
N GLU A 160 4.96 23.19 4.14
CA GLU A 160 5.56 23.64 5.41
C GLU A 160 4.55 24.44 6.27
N ASP A 161 3.59 25.11 5.64
CA ASP A 161 2.56 25.92 6.29
C ASP A 161 1.15 25.41 5.95
N ARG A 162 0.38 25.11 7.00
CA ARG A 162 -1.03 24.73 6.95
C ARG A 162 -1.89 25.72 6.17
N ARG A 163 -1.57 27.03 6.22
CA ARG A 163 -2.31 28.05 5.46
C ARG A 163 -2.20 27.81 3.95
N LYS A 164 -1.01 27.44 3.46
CA LYS A 164 -0.78 27.14 2.03
C LYS A 164 -1.56 25.89 1.61
N GLU A 165 -1.62 24.87 2.46
CA GLU A 165 -2.41 23.65 2.22
C GLU A 165 -3.91 23.97 2.07
N ILE A 166 -4.44 24.83 2.95
CA ILE A 166 -5.85 25.26 2.90
C ILE A 166 -6.14 26.02 1.60
N VAL A 167 -5.26 26.95 1.20
CA VAL A 167 -5.41 27.71 -0.04
C VAL A 167 -5.41 26.77 -1.25
N LEU A 168 -4.48 25.81 -1.29
CA LEU A 168 -4.38 24.84 -2.38
C LEU A 168 -5.61 23.91 -2.43
N ALA A 169 -6.04 23.37 -1.30
CA ALA A 169 -7.23 22.52 -1.22
C ALA A 169 -8.49 23.25 -1.69
N ARG A 170 -8.67 24.51 -1.25
CA ARG A 170 -9.78 25.37 -1.68
C ARG A 170 -9.72 25.67 -3.17
N ALA A 171 -8.54 25.99 -3.71
CA ALA A 171 -8.36 26.22 -5.15
C ALA A 171 -8.74 24.97 -5.97
N ARG A 172 -8.35 23.75 -5.53
CA ARG A 172 -8.67 22.49 -6.21
C ARG A 172 -10.17 22.20 -6.29
N ILE A 173 -10.93 22.51 -5.23
CA ILE A 173 -12.41 22.39 -5.25
C ILE A 173 -13.09 23.63 -5.86
N GLY A 174 -12.31 24.59 -6.38
CA GLY A 174 -12.79 25.78 -7.07
C GLY A 174 -13.29 26.90 -6.15
N HIS A 175 -12.94 26.87 -4.86
CA HIS A 175 -13.37 27.82 -3.84
C HIS A 175 -12.34 28.94 -3.65
N THR A 176 -12.70 30.15 -4.05
CA THR A 176 -11.94 31.37 -3.75
C THR A 176 -12.90 32.45 -3.28
N HIS A 177 -12.36 33.54 -2.73
CA HIS A 177 -13.19 34.70 -2.40
C HIS A 177 -13.97 35.21 -3.63
N LEU A 178 -13.31 35.27 -4.80
CA LEU A 178 -13.92 35.74 -6.05
C LEU A 178 -14.97 34.77 -6.58
N THR A 179 -14.73 33.46 -6.54
CA THR A 179 -15.60 32.47 -7.21
C THR A 179 -16.70 31.90 -6.32
N HIS A 180 -16.59 31.99 -4.98
CA HIS A 180 -17.56 31.42 -4.02
C HIS A 180 -18.07 32.42 -2.98
N GLY A 181 -17.51 33.62 -2.89
CA GLY A 181 -17.94 34.63 -1.91
C GLY A 181 -19.42 35.02 -2.06
N TYR A 182 -19.95 34.98 -3.29
CA TYR A 182 -21.35 35.29 -3.59
C TYR A 182 -22.34 34.40 -2.83
N LEU A 183 -21.99 33.14 -2.54
CA LEU A 183 -22.84 32.21 -1.78
C LEU A 183 -23.02 32.67 -0.33
N LEU A 184 -21.95 33.18 0.28
CA LEU A 184 -21.98 33.69 1.66
C LEU A 184 -22.78 35.00 1.74
N ARG A 185 -22.69 35.82 0.70
CA ARG A 185 -23.43 37.10 0.60
C ARG A 185 -24.85 36.96 0.02
N ARG A 186 -25.22 35.77 -0.46
CA ARG A 186 -26.49 35.49 -1.17
C ARG A 186 -26.70 36.38 -2.41
N GLU A 187 -25.60 36.69 -3.10
CA GLU A 187 -25.59 37.46 -4.34
C GLU A 187 -25.71 36.53 -5.56
N LEU A 188 -25.82 37.11 -6.75
CA LEU A 188 -25.72 36.33 -7.99
C LEU A 188 -24.29 35.83 -8.22
N PRO A 189 -24.12 34.66 -8.89
CA PRO A 189 -22.81 34.18 -9.27
C PRO A 189 -22.05 35.21 -10.11
N PRO A 190 -20.74 35.39 -9.88
CA PRO A 190 -19.94 36.30 -10.68
C PRO A 190 -19.75 35.77 -12.10
N PHE A 191 -19.75 36.67 -13.08
CA PHE A 191 -19.50 36.36 -14.49
C PHE A 191 -18.25 37.07 -14.99
N CYS A 192 -17.53 36.44 -15.91
CA CYS A 192 -16.51 37.11 -16.69
C CYS A 192 -17.19 38.01 -17.73
N VAL A 193 -16.90 39.30 -17.71
CA VAL A 193 -17.50 40.29 -18.62
C VAL A 193 -17.09 40.03 -20.07
N HIS A 194 -15.85 39.65 -20.32
CA HIS A 194 -15.38 39.42 -21.69
C HIS A 194 -15.83 38.07 -22.25
N CYS A 195 -15.74 37.00 -21.46
CA CYS A 195 -16.08 35.64 -21.90
C CYS A 195 -17.57 35.29 -21.75
N GLN A 196 -18.37 36.15 -21.10
CA GLN A 196 -19.82 35.96 -20.89
C GLN A 196 -20.18 34.59 -20.29
N CYS A 197 -19.34 34.10 -19.37
CA CYS A 197 -19.52 32.81 -18.71
C CYS A 197 -19.27 32.92 -17.19
N PRO A 198 -19.74 31.95 -16.39
CA PRO A 198 -19.55 31.96 -14.95
C PRO A 198 -18.06 32.01 -14.58
N LEU A 199 -17.71 32.90 -13.65
CA LEU A 199 -16.33 33.07 -13.18
C LEU A 199 -15.96 31.90 -12.25
N THR A 200 -15.19 30.95 -12.77
CA THR A 200 -14.69 29.79 -12.01
C THR A 200 -13.17 29.84 -11.84
N VAL A 201 -12.62 29.06 -10.90
CA VAL A 201 -11.16 28.94 -10.74
C VAL A 201 -10.52 28.38 -12.01
N LYS A 202 -11.16 27.39 -12.65
CA LYS A 202 -10.72 26.85 -13.94
C LYS A 202 -10.70 27.93 -15.02
N HIS A 203 -11.74 28.77 -15.06
CA HIS A 203 -11.80 29.88 -16.01
C HIS A 203 -10.63 30.86 -15.81
N ILE A 204 -10.38 31.29 -14.57
CA ILE A 204 -9.28 32.23 -14.26
C ILE A 204 -7.91 31.61 -14.58
N LEU A 205 -7.68 30.37 -14.13
CA LEU A 205 -6.36 29.73 -14.17
C LEU A 205 -6.03 29.02 -15.47
N ILE A 206 -6.98 28.78 -16.38
CA ILE A 206 -6.73 28.04 -17.63
C ILE A 206 -7.37 28.69 -18.85
N GLU A 207 -8.68 29.02 -18.79
CA GLU A 207 -9.48 29.24 -20.01
C GLU A 207 -9.58 30.71 -20.45
N CYS A 208 -9.59 31.66 -19.50
CA CYS A 208 -9.90 33.06 -19.76
C CYS A 208 -8.80 33.76 -20.56
N VAL A 209 -9.19 34.47 -21.62
CA VAL A 209 -8.27 35.21 -22.49
C VAL A 209 -7.68 36.43 -21.76
N ASP A 210 -8.49 37.15 -20.98
CA ASP A 210 -8.04 38.36 -20.25
C ASP A 210 -6.92 38.05 -19.25
N PHE A 211 -6.97 36.87 -18.64
CA PHE A 211 -5.97 36.42 -17.68
C PHE A 211 -4.76 35.75 -18.34
N TYR A 212 -4.74 35.53 -19.66
CA TYR A 212 -3.67 34.80 -20.34
C TYR A 212 -2.27 35.39 -20.09
N LEU A 213 -2.09 36.69 -20.34
CA LEU A 213 -0.80 37.37 -20.14
C LEU A 213 -0.34 37.36 -18.68
N HIS A 214 -1.28 37.32 -17.73
CA HIS A 214 -0.96 37.21 -16.31
C HIS A 214 -0.48 35.79 -15.95
N ARG A 215 -1.13 34.76 -16.50
CA ARG A 215 -0.75 33.35 -16.25
C ARG A 215 0.65 33.03 -16.78
N GLN A 216 0.98 33.51 -17.98
CA GLN A 216 2.29 33.27 -18.61
C GLN A 216 3.49 33.72 -17.76
N ARG A 217 3.30 34.62 -16.80
CA ARG A 217 4.36 35.04 -15.87
C ARG A 217 4.71 33.99 -14.83
N TYR A 218 3.81 33.03 -14.57
CA TYR A 218 3.93 32.05 -13.49
C TYR A 218 3.97 30.61 -14.02
N PHE A 219 3.17 30.28 -15.04
CA PHE A 219 3.08 28.94 -15.60
C PHE A 219 2.52 28.94 -17.02
N ASP A 220 2.85 27.89 -17.77
CA ASP A 220 2.33 27.65 -19.11
C ASP A 220 1.76 26.23 -19.21
N VAL A 221 0.50 26.07 -18.80
CA VAL A 221 -0.21 24.79 -18.82
C VAL A 221 -1.64 24.96 -19.33
N LEU A 222 -2.08 23.97 -20.12
CA LEU A 222 -3.39 23.97 -20.77
C LEU A 222 -4.47 23.20 -19.99
N SER A 223 -4.09 22.54 -18.90
CA SER A 223 -5.00 21.72 -18.10
C SER A 223 -4.88 22.03 -16.62
N ILE A 224 -6.02 22.17 -15.96
CA ILE A 224 -6.08 22.39 -14.51
C ILE A 224 -5.45 21.23 -13.72
N LYS A 225 -5.53 20.00 -14.25
CA LYS A 225 -4.87 18.84 -13.67
C LYS A 225 -3.35 19.02 -13.67
N ARG A 226 -2.77 19.34 -14.85
CA ARG A 226 -1.32 19.56 -14.98
C ARG A 226 -0.84 20.72 -14.12
N LEU A 227 -1.64 21.79 -14.02
CA LEU A 227 -1.35 22.90 -13.12
C LEU A 227 -1.13 22.44 -11.67
N PHE A 228 -2.00 21.59 -11.13
CA PHE A 228 -1.89 21.14 -9.73
C PHE A 228 -0.93 19.97 -9.52
N GLU A 229 -0.52 19.25 -10.58
CA GLU A 229 0.42 18.13 -10.51
C GLU A 229 1.87 18.56 -10.77
N GLU A 230 2.11 19.41 -11.76
CA GLU A 230 3.45 19.70 -12.31
C GLU A 230 4.01 21.06 -11.88
N VAL A 231 3.15 22.05 -11.66
CA VAL A 231 3.61 23.40 -11.29
C VAL A 231 3.79 23.45 -9.77
N ALA A 232 5.01 23.77 -9.34
CA ALA A 232 5.28 24.08 -7.95
C ALA A 232 4.55 25.39 -7.59
N PRO A 233 3.74 25.41 -6.52
CA PRO A 233 3.05 26.61 -6.07
C PRO A 233 3.97 27.60 -5.36
#